data_AF-A0A1X2GZ74-F1
#
_entry.id   AF-A0A1X2GZ74-F1
#
_cell.length_a   1.000
_cell.length_b   1.000
_cell.length_c   1.000
_cell.angle_alpha   90.00
_cell.angle_beta   90.00
_cell.angle_gamma   90.00
#
_symmetry.space_group_name_H-M   'P 1'
#
loop_
_entity.id
_entity.type
_entity.pdbx_description
1 polymer ?
#
loop_
_entity_poly.entity_id
_entity_poly.type
_entity_poly.pdbx_seq_one_letter_code
_entity_poly.pdbx_strand_id
1 'polypeptide(L)'
;MSQTQTIPANHPGLDAFPLQTPEELKRQCPAFAAGCPYAKVDEAHPLPAGVAELSKCPAFQEGCPFSNKSKDDITAMFSNIPSSHPSMKELPSTPEGAMLVQLLNQFLPDDQLEKLFSDDADIILDDPQLAGAMREGTKAAHKAAENSIFTKRFLKGEINRDEYGRYITSLYFIYRSMESLLDKYRDHPAVKVIYFPEDLRREQELIQDLEFYYGKNKVAQVTDPATMTPAVKAYVKAMEDACAVDPALLVAHSYSRYLGDLSGGQILAKRLKKHVLQISESDGAWDSAEGLKFYYFNNIGNQNEFKAYYRERLNVVPVTKRTRDLVVTEAIKSFELNIALFDEVQRLSEGGQLVPTKGAKSSSSLTQYAPYALAATATAAVVGAIVYHQYTRR
;
A
#
# COMPACT_ATOMS: atom_id res chain seq x y z
N MET A 1 29.84 14.53 -44.39
CA MET A 1 29.88 15.56 -43.33
C MET A 1 28.81 15.19 -42.31
N SER A 2 29.23 14.81 -41.10
CA SER A 2 28.34 14.38 -40.02
C SER A 2 27.55 15.58 -39.52
N GLN A 3 26.24 15.63 -39.77
CA GLN A 3 25.36 16.59 -39.10
C GLN A 3 24.99 16.00 -37.76
N THR A 4 25.59 16.54 -36.70
CA THR A 4 25.17 16.33 -35.32
C THR A 4 23.77 16.89 -35.17
N GLN A 5 22.74 16.04 -35.23
CA GLN A 5 21.37 16.45 -34.90
C GLN A 5 21.30 16.69 -33.40
N THR A 6 21.28 17.97 -33.02
CA THR A 6 20.91 18.40 -31.67
C THR A 6 19.46 18.01 -31.42
N ILE A 7 19.25 17.12 -30.46
CA ILE A 7 17.92 16.77 -29.92
C ILE A 7 17.25 18.09 -29.48
N PRO A 8 16.06 18.45 -30.00
CA PRO A 8 15.35 19.62 -29.52
C PRO A 8 14.99 19.41 -28.05
N ALA A 9 15.17 20.44 -27.23
CA ALA A 9 14.75 20.39 -25.84
C ALA A 9 13.24 20.08 -25.75
N ASN A 10 12.86 19.35 -24.71
CA ASN A 10 11.46 19.08 -24.37
C ASN A 10 10.63 20.37 -24.39
N HIS A 11 9.33 20.25 -24.69
CA HIS A 11 8.42 21.38 -24.73
C HIS A 11 8.45 22.12 -23.38
N PRO A 12 8.72 23.44 -23.37
CA PRO A 12 8.79 24.20 -22.13
C PRO A 12 7.47 24.09 -21.38
N GLY A 13 7.53 23.57 -20.15
CA GLY A 13 6.36 23.39 -19.27
C GLY A 13 5.94 21.94 -19.01
N LEU A 14 6.43 20.96 -19.76
CA LEU A 14 6.19 19.52 -19.47
C LEU A 14 7.29 18.88 -18.62
N ASP A 15 8.46 19.52 -18.52
CA ASP A 15 9.60 19.04 -17.71
C ASP A 15 9.32 19.00 -16.21
N ALA A 16 8.26 19.68 -15.76
CA ALA A 16 7.92 19.77 -14.34
C ALA A 16 6.91 18.71 -13.87
N PHE A 17 6.24 17.96 -14.77
CA PHE A 17 5.16 17.06 -14.38
C PHE A 17 5.05 15.82 -15.30
N PRO A 18 5.48 14.64 -14.84
CA PRO A 18 5.16 13.37 -15.49
C PRO A 18 3.65 13.16 -15.56
N LEU A 19 3.13 13.07 -16.77
CA LEU A 19 1.72 12.87 -17.09
C LEU A 19 1.33 11.43 -16.73
N GLN A 20 0.51 11.24 -15.69
CA GLN A 20 0.14 9.90 -15.22
C GLN A 20 -1.27 9.47 -15.65
N THR A 21 -2.13 10.43 -16.00
CA THR A 21 -3.50 10.18 -16.43
C THR A 21 -3.91 11.12 -17.59
N PRO A 22 -4.84 10.69 -18.47
CA PRO A 22 -5.39 11.55 -19.52
C PRO A 22 -6.03 12.84 -18.99
N GLU A 23 -6.59 12.81 -17.78
CA GLU A 23 -7.21 13.96 -17.11
C GLU A 23 -6.16 14.98 -16.64
N GLU A 24 -5.01 14.53 -16.13
CA GLU A 24 -3.89 15.43 -15.78
C GLU A 24 -3.29 16.09 -17.01
N LEU A 25 -3.18 15.35 -18.13
CA LEU A 25 -2.73 15.91 -19.40
C LEU A 25 -3.65 17.03 -19.88
N LYS A 26 -4.98 16.81 -19.84
CA LYS A 26 -5.96 17.84 -20.20
C LYS A 26 -5.89 19.07 -19.30
N ARG A 27 -5.56 18.92 -18.02
CA ARG A 27 -5.49 20.03 -17.06
C ARG A 27 -4.20 20.83 -17.15
N GLN A 28 -3.09 20.18 -17.45
CA GLN A 28 -1.75 20.77 -17.35
C GLN A 28 -1.16 21.17 -18.71
N CYS A 29 -1.63 20.58 -19.80
CA CYS A 29 -1.16 20.92 -21.13
C CYS A 29 -1.74 22.28 -21.57
N PRO A 30 -0.90 23.29 -21.89
CA PRO A 30 -1.36 24.60 -22.34
C PRO A 30 -2.26 24.53 -23.58
N ALA A 31 -2.10 23.50 -24.43
CA ALA A 31 -2.94 23.26 -25.60
C ALA A 31 -4.41 22.97 -25.23
N PHE A 32 -4.68 22.48 -24.02
CA PHE A 32 -6.02 22.18 -23.52
C PHE A 32 -6.59 23.27 -22.61
N ALA A 33 -5.83 24.35 -22.35
CA ALA A 33 -6.23 25.41 -21.42
C ALA A 33 -7.52 26.14 -21.84
N ALA A 34 -7.85 26.12 -23.13
CA ALA A 34 -9.07 26.69 -23.69
C ALA A 34 -10.15 25.62 -24.05
N GLY A 35 -10.00 24.38 -23.57
CA GLY A 35 -10.79 23.23 -23.99
C GLY A 35 -10.05 22.35 -24.99
N CYS A 36 -10.72 21.37 -25.60
CA CYS A 36 -10.08 20.46 -26.54
C CYS A 36 -9.44 21.23 -27.72
N PRO A 37 -8.12 21.12 -27.98
CA PRO A 37 -7.44 21.85 -29.05
C PRO A 37 -7.95 21.47 -30.45
N TYR A 38 -8.62 20.32 -30.57
CA TYR A 38 -9.24 19.83 -31.80
C TYR A 38 -10.72 20.23 -31.93
N ALA A 39 -11.30 20.96 -30.97
CA ALA A 39 -12.70 21.38 -31.03
C ALA A 39 -13.00 22.34 -32.19
N LYS A 40 -11.96 22.93 -32.80
CA LYS A 40 -12.05 23.84 -33.95
C LYS A 40 -11.06 23.49 -35.06
N VAL A 41 -10.66 22.23 -35.17
CA VAL A 41 -9.58 21.83 -36.10
C VAL A 41 -9.88 22.20 -37.57
N ASP A 42 -11.16 22.38 -37.89
CA ASP A 42 -11.67 22.84 -39.19
C ASP A 42 -11.20 24.24 -39.60
N GLU A 43 -10.93 25.12 -38.63
CA GLU A 43 -10.57 26.52 -38.91
C GLU A 43 -9.08 26.69 -39.27
N ALA A 44 -8.23 25.73 -38.90
CA ALA A 44 -6.77 25.84 -39.03
C ALA A 44 -6.15 24.93 -40.10
N HIS A 45 -6.70 23.72 -40.32
CA HIS A 45 -6.16 22.77 -41.29
C HIS A 45 -7.29 21.95 -41.94
N PRO A 46 -7.62 22.15 -43.22
CA PRO A 46 -8.64 21.37 -43.89
C PRO A 46 -8.18 19.90 -44.01
N LEU A 47 -8.83 18.99 -43.30
CA LEU A 47 -8.60 17.55 -43.49
C LEU A 47 -9.00 17.12 -44.92
N PRO A 48 -8.30 16.15 -45.55
CA PRO A 48 -8.54 15.77 -46.95
C PRO A 48 -9.95 15.23 -47.23
N ALA A 49 -10.61 14.69 -46.20
CA ALA A 49 -12.04 14.43 -46.20
C ALA A 49 -12.68 15.46 -45.26
N GLY A 50 -13.14 16.57 -45.83
CA GLY A 50 -13.59 17.74 -45.06
C GLY A 50 -14.68 17.39 -44.03
N VAL A 51 -14.68 18.13 -42.92
CA VAL A 51 -15.67 18.03 -41.82
C VAL A 51 -17.11 18.29 -42.26
N ALA A 52 -17.30 18.75 -43.51
CA ALA A 52 -18.58 18.70 -44.22
C ALA A 52 -19.19 17.27 -44.31
N GLU A 53 -18.41 16.20 -44.13
CA GLU A 53 -18.90 14.81 -44.05
C GLU A 53 -19.23 14.39 -42.61
N LEU A 54 -18.53 14.92 -41.60
CA LEU A 54 -18.77 14.59 -40.19
C LEU A 54 -20.09 15.16 -39.68
N SER A 55 -20.49 16.35 -40.14
CA SER A 55 -21.82 16.93 -39.86
C SER A 55 -22.97 16.14 -40.51
N LYS A 56 -22.68 15.28 -41.49
CA LYS A 56 -23.65 14.34 -42.08
C LYS A 56 -23.78 13.05 -41.29
N CYS A 57 -22.82 12.73 -40.41
CA CYS A 57 -22.88 11.56 -39.56
C CYS A 57 -23.82 11.83 -38.38
N PRO A 58 -24.91 11.05 -38.21
CA PRO A 58 -25.86 11.26 -37.12
C PRO A 58 -25.21 11.27 -35.73
N ALA A 59 -24.12 10.52 -35.54
CA ALA A 59 -23.41 10.42 -34.26
C ALA A 59 -22.66 11.70 -33.85
N PHE A 60 -22.45 12.64 -34.78
CA PHE A 60 -21.68 13.88 -34.55
C PHE A 60 -22.55 15.14 -34.65
N GLN A 61 -23.87 15.01 -34.83
CA GLN A 61 -24.79 16.14 -34.98
C GLN A 61 -24.81 17.09 -33.77
N GLU A 62 -24.58 16.55 -32.57
CA GLU A 62 -24.52 17.33 -31.32
C GLU A 62 -23.08 17.57 -30.82
N GLY A 63 -22.08 17.42 -31.71
CA GLY A 63 -20.67 17.49 -31.38
C GLY A 63 -20.04 16.11 -31.15
N CYS A 64 -18.84 16.07 -30.57
CA CYS A 64 -18.10 14.82 -30.41
C CYS A 64 -18.80 13.87 -29.40
N PRO A 65 -19.26 12.68 -29.83
CA PRO A 65 -20.06 11.77 -29.00
C PRO A 65 -19.28 11.19 -27.82
N PHE A 66 -17.94 11.30 -27.83
CA PHE A 66 -17.04 10.73 -26.83
C PHE A 66 -16.70 11.70 -25.69
N SER A 67 -17.05 12.98 -25.81
CA SER A 67 -16.49 14.06 -24.96
C SER A 67 -16.75 13.88 -23.46
N ASN A 68 -17.82 13.18 -23.09
CA ASN A 68 -18.27 13.00 -21.69
C ASN A 68 -18.69 11.56 -21.37
N LYS A 69 -18.09 10.56 -22.03
CA LYS A 69 -18.46 9.14 -21.86
C LYS A 69 -17.35 8.35 -21.17
N SER A 70 -17.72 7.38 -20.34
CA SER A 70 -16.78 6.45 -19.75
C SER A 70 -16.24 5.48 -20.80
N LYS A 71 -15.14 4.78 -20.49
CA LYS A 71 -14.57 3.76 -21.39
C LYS A 71 -15.62 2.69 -21.76
N ASP A 72 -16.39 2.24 -20.79
CA ASP A 72 -17.40 1.19 -20.99
C ASP A 72 -18.56 1.68 -21.87
N ASP A 73 -18.97 2.94 -21.72
CA ASP A 73 -19.99 3.56 -22.58
C ASP A 73 -19.50 3.68 -24.03
N ILE A 74 -18.24 4.04 -24.22
CA ILE A 74 -17.63 4.15 -25.54
C ILE A 74 -17.52 2.77 -26.19
N THR A 75 -17.07 1.75 -25.45
CA THR A 75 -16.99 0.37 -25.93
C THR A 75 -18.36 -0.21 -26.28
N ALA A 76 -19.39 0.08 -25.48
CA ALA A 76 -20.77 -0.29 -25.78
C ALA A 76 -21.28 0.40 -27.06
N MET A 77 -20.90 1.66 -27.29
CA MET A 77 -21.24 2.37 -28.53
C MET A 77 -20.61 1.70 -29.76
N PHE A 78 -19.32 1.36 -29.71
CA PHE A 78 -18.63 0.68 -30.82
C PHE A 78 -19.24 -0.71 -31.12
N SER A 79 -19.70 -1.40 -30.08
CA SER A 79 -20.33 -2.73 -30.21
C SER A 79 -21.70 -2.69 -30.91
N ASN A 80 -22.32 -1.51 -30.99
CA ASN A 80 -23.64 -1.30 -31.59
C ASN A 80 -23.57 -0.67 -33.00
N ILE A 81 -22.37 -0.51 -33.57
CA ILE A 81 -22.21 -0.01 -34.94
C ILE A 81 -22.65 -1.12 -35.91
N PRO A 82 -23.61 -0.87 -36.83
CA PRO A 82 -24.06 -1.86 -37.79
C PRO A 82 -22.90 -2.36 -38.67
N SER A 83 -22.89 -3.65 -39.02
CA SER A 83 -21.88 -4.22 -39.92
C SER A 83 -21.90 -3.65 -41.35
N SER A 84 -22.97 -2.96 -41.72
CA SER A 84 -23.11 -2.23 -42.97
C SER A 84 -22.60 -0.78 -42.91
N HIS A 85 -22.11 -0.33 -41.75
CA HIS A 85 -21.54 1.01 -41.61
C HIS A 85 -20.29 1.12 -42.51
N PRO A 86 -20.16 2.18 -43.33
CA PRO A 86 -18.98 2.35 -44.17
C PRO A 86 -17.74 2.45 -43.30
N SER A 87 -16.93 1.39 -43.29
CA SER A 87 -15.59 1.42 -42.72
C SER A 87 -14.66 2.03 -43.76
N MET A 88 -13.87 3.03 -43.39
CA MET A 88 -12.80 3.52 -44.27
C MET A 88 -11.75 2.41 -44.41
N LYS A 89 -11.87 1.59 -45.45
CA LYS A 89 -10.81 0.68 -45.87
C LYS A 89 -9.74 1.56 -46.50
N GLU A 90 -8.72 1.83 -45.69
CA GLU A 90 -7.46 2.51 -46.05
C GLU A 90 -7.65 3.96 -46.52
N LEU A 91 -7.52 4.92 -45.60
CA LEU A 91 -7.07 6.25 -46.02
C LEU A 91 -5.60 6.12 -46.45
N PRO A 92 -5.20 6.69 -47.60
CA PRO A 92 -3.78 6.95 -47.81
C PRO A 92 -3.31 7.92 -46.73
N SER A 93 -2.31 7.53 -45.93
CA SER A 93 -1.67 8.44 -44.97
C SER A 93 -1.30 9.72 -45.69
N THR A 94 -1.81 10.85 -45.21
CA THR A 94 -1.41 12.15 -45.74
C THR A 94 0.08 12.36 -45.45
N PRO A 95 0.81 13.10 -46.30
CA PRO A 95 2.21 13.44 -46.02
C PRO A 95 2.39 14.05 -44.63
N GLU A 96 1.43 14.87 -44.19
CA GLU A 96 1.42 15.49 -42.86
C GLU A 96 1.13 14.48 -41.74
N GLY A 97 0.21 13.53 -41.96
CA GLY A 97 -0.10 12.47 -41.00
C GLY A 97 1.05 11.47 -40.85
N ALA A 98 1.71 11.13 -41.97
CA ALA A 98 2.92 10.33 -41.97
C ALA A 98 4.06 11.05 -41.24
N MET A 99 4.25 12.36 -41.47
CA MET A 99 5.23 13.16 -40.72
C MET A 99 4.91 13.23 -39.23
N LEU A 100 3.65 13.38 -38.83
CA LEU A 100 3.23 13.42 -37.43
C LEU A 100 3.51 12.08 -36.72
N VAL A 101 3.18 10.96 -37.36
CA VAL A 101 3.50 9.61 -36.85
C VAL A 101 5.01 9.41 -36.78
N GLN A 102 5.75 9.85 -37.80
CA GLN A 102 7.20 9.75 -37.84
C GLN A 102 7.89 10.63 -36.79
N LEU A 103 7.30 11.79 -36.46
CA LEU A 103 7.74 12.67 -35.38
C LEU A 103 7.42 12.06 -34.00
N LEU A 104 6.23 11.48 -33.82
CA LEU A 104 5.85 10.75 -32.60
C LEU A 104 6.76 9.54 -32.35
N ASN A 105 7.08 8.78 -33.39
CA ASN A 105 8.02 7.64 -33.32
C ASN A 105 9.48 8.09 -33.09
N GLN A 106 9.82 9.36 -33.33
CA GLN A 106 11.12 9.92 -32.92
C GLN A 106 11.17 10.25 -31.43
N PHE A 107 10.02 10.51 -30.79
CA PHE A 107 9.93 10.81 -29.34
C PHE A 107 9.61 9.58 -28.49
N LEU A 108 9.05 8.53 -29.08
CA LEU A 108 8.73 7.27 -28.43
C LEU A 108 9.31 6.14 -29.30
N PRO A 109 10.52 5.64 -28.99
CA PRO A 109 11.06 4.49 -29.71
C PRO A 109 10.13 3.27 -29.52
N ASP A 110 10.10 2.37 -30.51
CA ASP A 110 9.13 1.27 -30.59
C ASP A 110 9.09 0.40 -29.32
N ASP A 111 10.22 0.29 -28.59
CA ASP A 111 10.32 -0.43 -27.31
C ASP A 111 9.57 0.24 -26.14
N GLN A 112 9.42 1.57 -26.17
CA GLN A 112 8.66 2.35 -25.17
C GLN A 112 7.17 2.30 -25.47
N LEU A 113 6.79 2.33 -26.76
CA LEU A 113 5.41 2.16 -27.22
C LEU A 113 4.92 0.74 -26.92
N GLU A 114 5.73 -0.28 -27.19
CA GLU A 114 5.42 -1.66 -26.79
C GLU A 114 5.33 -1.80 -25.26
N LYS A 115 6.18 -1.17 -24.44
CA LYS A 115 6.03 -1.20 -22.97
C LYS A 115 4.80 -0.50 -22.42
N LEU A 116 4.30 0.54 -23.10
CA LEU A 116 3.13 1.30 -22.69
C LEU A 116 1.81 0.57 -23.00
N PHE A 117 1.84 -0.33 -23.99
CA PHE A 117 0.66 -1.04 -24.49
C PHE A 117 0.79 -2.57 -24.48
N SER A 118 1.90 -3.13 -24.01
CA SER A 118 2.08 -4.58 -23.87
C SER A 118 1.34 -5.12 -22.65
N ASP A 119 0.74 -6.28 -22.82
CA ASP A 119 0.18 -7.13 -21.77
C ASP A 119 1.28 -7.77 -20.87
N ASP A 120 2.43 -7.10 -20.69
CA ASP A 120 3.56 -7.54 -19.86
C ASP A 120 3.19 -7.69 -18.36
N ALA A 121 2.01 -7.20 -17.97
CA ALA A 121 1.44 -7.33 -16.63
C ALA A 121 1.25 -8.79 -16.20
N ASP A 122 1.12 -9.72 -17.15
CA ASP A 122 0.90 -11.16 -16.90
C ASP A 122 2.18 -12.01 -17.01
N ILE A 123 3.33 -11.41 -17.36
CA ILE A 123 4.62 -12.11 -17.39
C ILE A 123 5.07 -12.40 -15.95
N ILE A 124 5.28 -13.68 -15.64
CA ILE A 124 5.87 -14.14 -14.39
C ILE A 124 7.35 -13.73 -14.36
N LEU A 125 7.77 -13.07 -13.29
CA LEU A 125 9.15 -12.63 -13.09
C LEU A 125 10.01 -13.77 -12.53
N ASP A 126 11.18 -14.00 -13.12
CA ASP A 126 12.16 -14.99 -12.64
C ASP A 126 12.86 -14.56 -11.35
N ASP A 127 13.08 -13.26 -11.16
CA ASP A 127 13.57 -12.63 -9.92
C ASP A 127 12.76 -11.35 -9.65
N PRO A 128 11.60 -11.45 -8.98
CA PRO A 128 10.79 -10.27 -8.67
C PRO A 128 11.43 -9.33 -7.63
N GLN A 129 12.50 -9.74 -6.94
CA GLN A 129 13.14 -8.98 -5.86
C GLN A 129 12.15 -8.43 -4.82
N LEU A 130 11.10 -9.20 -4.49
CA LEU A 130 9.97 -8.73 -3.64
C LEU A 130 10.44 -8.12 -2.33
N ALA A 131 11.43 -8.72 -1.67
CA ALA A 131 11.95 -8.19 -0.40
C ALA A 131 12.61 -6.81 -0.58
N GLY A 132 13.37 -6.62 -1.65
CA GLY A 132 13.98 -5.34 -1.99
C GLY A 132 12.94 -4.29 -2.37
N ALA A 133 11.97 -4.68 -3.21
CA ALA A 133 10.88 -3.83 -3.66
C ALA A 133 10.01 -3.33 -2.48
N MET A 134 9.61 -4.23 -1.58
CA MET A 134 8.87 -3.86 -0.36
C MET A 134 9.69 -2.98 0.57
N ARG A 135 10.98 -3.28 0.77
CA ARG A 135 11.86 -2.46 1.61
C ARG A 135 11.97 -1.02 1.10
N GLU A 136 12.14 -0.84 -0.21
CA GLU A 136 12.24 0.51 -0.79
C GLU A 136 10.88 1.21 -0.78
N GLY A 137 9.81 0.52 -1.17
CA GLY A 137 8.46 1.10 -1.19
C GLY A 137 7.96 1.53 0.19
N THR A 138 8.30 0.78 1.24
CA THR A 138 7.86 1.09 2.62
C THR A 138 8.74 2.11 3.34
N LYS A 139 9.85 2.56 2.75
CA LYS A 139 10.86 3.40 3.44
C LYS A 139 10.30 4.67 4.06
N ALA A 140 9.43 5.37 3.34
CA ALA A 140 8.80 6.60 3.84
C ALA A 140 7.74 6.31 4.92
N ALA A 141 6.91 5.28 4.72
CA ALA A 141 5.93 4.84 5.72
C ALA A 141 6.60 4.34 7.01
N HIS A 142 7.71 3.60 6.90
CA HIS A 142 8.56 3.20 8.01
C HIS A 142 9.10 4.41 8.78
N LYS A 143 9.68 5.38 8.07
CA LYS A 143 10.16 6.62 8.68
C LYS A 143 9.03 7.40 9.37
N ALA A 144 7.82 7.41 8.81
CA ALA A 144 6.67 8.03 9.44
C ALA A 144 6.25 7.28 10.71
N ALA A 145 6.19 5.95 10.68
CA ALA A 145 5.85 5.10 11.82
C ALA A 145 6.84 5.28 12.99
N GLU A 146 8.14 5.32 12.72
CA GLU A 146 9.20 5.60 13.71
C GLU A 146 9.08 7.00 14.32
N ASN A 147 8.55 7.96 13.55
CA ASN A 147 8.42 9.34 13.99
C ASN A 147 7.10 9.68 14.68
N SER A 148 6.14 8.75 14.69
CA SER A 148 4.85 8.93 15.35
C SER A 148 5.00 9.15 16.87
N ILE A 149 4.06 9.90 17.45
CA ILE A 149 4.09 10.25 18.89
C ILE A 149 4.05 8.99 19.74
N PHE A 150 3.14 8.07 19.42
CA PHE A 150 3.00 6.82 20.16
C PHE A 150 4.27 5.95 20.07
N THR A 151 4.84 5.74 18.87
CA THR A 151 6.08 4.96 18.74
C THR A 151 7.23 5.58 19.54
N LYS A 152 7.35 6.92 19.52
CA LYS A 152 8.34 7.63 20.35
C LYS A 152 8.10 7.42 21.84
N ARG A 153 6.85 7.57 22.32
CA ARG A 153 6.47 7.28 23.72
C ARG A 153 6.79 5.84 24.09
N PHE A 154 6.39 4.89 23.24
CA PHE A 154 6.64 3.46 23.40
C PHE A 154 8.13 3.16 23.54
N LEU A 155 8.94 3.71 22.64
CA LEU A 155 10.39 3.53 22.65
C LEU A 155 11.05 4.17 23.88
N LYS A 156 10.51 5.27 24.41
CA LYS A 156 10.96 5.91 25.66
C LYS A 156 10.44 5.24 26.92
N GLY A 157 9.52 4.27 26.81
CA GLY A 157 8.86 3.66 27.97
C GLY A 157 7.82 4.57 28.63
N GLU A 158 7.35 5.60 27.93
CA GLU A 158 6.34 6.55 28.39
C GLU A 158 4.91 6.04 28.14
N ILE A 159 4.71 4.72 28.14
CA ILE A 159 3.41 4.07 28.00
C ILE A 159 3.03 3.40 29.31
N ASN A 160 1.73 3.41 29.62
CA ASN A 160 1.21 2.75 30.79
C ASN A 160 0.78 1.29 30.49
N ARG A 161 0.43 0.57 31.55
CA ARG A 161 0.06 -0.86 31.47
C ARG A 161 -1.22 -1.11 30.68
N ASP A 162 -2.19 -0.21 30.76
CA ASP A 162 -3.46 -0.32 30.05
C ASP A 162 -3.30 -0.03 28.55
N GLU A 163 -2.48 0.95 28.20
CA GLU A 163 -2.09 1.24 26.81
C GLU A 163 -1.41 0.03 26.17
N TYR A 164 -0.47 -0.59 26.88
CA TYR A 164 0.19 -1.79 26.40
C TYR A 164 -0.77 -2.98 26.30
N GLY A 165 -1.62 -3.19 27.30
CA GLY A 165 -2.67 -4.23 27.28
C GLY A 165 -3.61 -4.08 26.08
N ARG A 166 -4.04 -2.86 25.77
CA ARG A 166 -4.86 -2.58 24.58
C ARG A 166 -4.09 -2.86 23.30
N TYR A 167 -2.82 -2.46 23.21
CA TYR A 167 -1.98 -2.70 22.04
C TYR A 167 -1.83 -4.20 21.75
N ILE A 168 -1.46 -5.04 22.73
CA ILE A 168 -1.32 -6.49 22.51
C ILE A 168 -2.67 -7.16 22.22
N THR A 169 -3.77 -6.65 22.76
CA THR A 169 -5.12 -7.13 22.40
C THR A 169 -5.43 -6.82 20.93
N SER A 170 -5.01 -5.66 20.43
CA SER A 170 -5.13 -5.33 19.00
C SER A 170 -4.26 -6.23 18.13
N LEU A 171 -3.03 -6.55 18.56
CA LEU A 171 -2.18 -7.52 17.88
C LEU A 171 -2.82 -8.90 17.85
N TYR A 172 -3.43 -9.38 18.94
CA TYR A 172 -4.10 -10.69 18.97
C TYR A 172 -5.06 -10.88 17.78
N PHE A 173 -5.94 -9.91 17.52
CA PHE A 173 -6.88 -10.01 16.40
C PHE A 173 -6.17 -10.00 15.03
N ILE A 174 -5.12 -9.18 14.89
CA ILE A 174 -4.36 -9.07 13.64
C ILE A 174 -3.60 -10.35 13.34
N TYR A 175 -2.86 -10.90 14.31
CA TYR A 175 -2.12 -12.14 14.13
C TYR A 175 -3.05 -13.33 13.95
N ARG A 176 -4.12 -13.44 14.73
CA ARG A 176 -5.13 -14.49 14.52
C ARG A 176 -5.69 -14.45 13.10
N SER A 177 -6.05 -13.27 12.60
CA SER A 177 -6.55 -13.12 11.24
C SER A 177 -5.49 -13.44 10.19
N MET A 178 -4.28 -12.90 10.33
CA MET A 178 -3.19 -13.11 9.40
C MET A 178 -2.79 -14.59 9.34
N GLU A 179 -2.64 -15.24 10.49
CA GLU A 179 -2.28 -16.65 10.60
C GLU A 179 -3.39 -17.56 10.06
N SER A 180 -4.65 -17.24 10.31
CA SER A 180 -5.78 -17.98 9.70
C SER A 180 -5.78 -17.84 8.17
N LEU A 181 -5.44 -16.66 7.62
CA LEU A 181 -5.31 -16.47 6.18
C LEU A 181 -4.08 -17.20 5.62
N LEU A 182 -2.97 -17.22 6.35
CA LEU A 182 -1.78 -17.99 5.98
C LEU A 182 -2.09 -19.49 5.93
N ASP A 183 -2.84 -20.01 6.91
CA ASP A 183 -3.31 -21.40 6.93
C ASP A 183 -4.25 -21.70 5.75
N LYS A 184 -5.18 -20.78 5.45
CA LYS A 184 -6.14 -20.90 4.34
C LYS A 184 -5.45 -20.94 2.97
N TYR A 185 -4.43 -20.12 2.77
CA TYR A 185 -3.73 -19.97 1.49
C TYR A 185 -2.35 -20.64 1.47
N ARG A 186 -2.05 -21.53 2.42
CA ARG A 186 -0.72 -22.16 2.58
C ARG A 186 -0.15 -22.82 1.32
N ASP A 187 -1.01 -23.30 0.43
CA ASP A 187 -0.64 -23.99 -0.80
C ASP A 187 -0.50 -23.04 -2.00
N HIS A 188 -0.86 -21.77 -1.85
CA HIS A 188 -0.66 -20.74 -2.87
C HIS A 188 0.85 -20.50 -3.08
N PRO A 189 1.36 -20.41 -4.33
CA PRO A 189 2.80 -20.34 -4.61
C PRO A 189 3.54 -19.25 -3.81
N ALA A 190 2.95 -18.06 -3.71
CA ALA A 190 3.53 -16.93 -2.98
C ALA A 190 3.43 -17.04 -1.46
N VAL A 191 2.43 -17.73 -0.93
CA VAL A 191 2.24 -17.88 0.52
C VAL A 191 3.05 -19.05 1.05
N LYS A 192 3.12 -20.15 0.30
CA LYS A 192 3.87 -21.36 0.66
C LYS A 192 5.32 -21.08 1.02
N VAL A 193 5.97 -20.12 0.33
CA VAL A 193 7.38 -19.81 0.54
C VAL A 193 7.68 -19.11 1.86
N ILE A 194 6.66 -18.49 2.48
CA ILE A 194 6.72 -17.75 3.74
C ILE A 194 5.92 -18.41 4.87
N TYR A 195 5.40 -19.61 4.62
CA TYR A 195 4.57 -20.33 5.59
C TYR A 195 5.46 -21.04 6.63
N PHE A 196 5.71 -20.36 7.75
CA PHE A 196 6.54 -20.85 8.87
C PHE A 196 5.74 -20.91 10.17
N PRO A 197 4.75 -21.83 10.30
CA PRO A 197 3.84 -21.83 11.42
C PRO A 197 4.53 -22.09 12.76
N GLU A 198 5.52 -22.99 12.80
CA GLU A 198 6.26 -23.33 14.02
C GLU A 198 7.20 -22.20 14.46
N ASP A 199 7.78 -21.47 13.51
CA ASP A 199 8.78 -20.45 13.80
C ASP A 199 8.17 -19.09 14.17
N LEU A 200 7.06 -18.71 13.51
CA LEU A 200 6.59 -17.33 13.48
C LEU A 200 5.27 -17.07 14.19
N ARG A 201 4.36 -18.05 14.34
CA ARG A 201 3.01 -17.79 14.90
C ARG A 201 3.09 -17.15 16.28
N ARG A 202 2.21 -16.19 16.53
CA ARG A 202 2.14 -15.35 17.73
C ARG A 202 0.81 -15.46 18.47
N GLU A 203 -0.23 -16.06 17.88
CA GLU A 203 -1.56 -16.10 18.49
C GLU A 203 -1.52 -16.69 19.91
N GLN A 204 -0.83 -17.82 20.11
CA GLN A 204 -0.77 -18.50 21.41
C GLN A 204 0.05 -17.73 22.45
N GLU A 205 1.14 -17.08 22.02
CA GLU A 205 1.94 -16.19 22.85
C GLU A 205 1.14 -14.97 23.29
N LEU A 206 0.37 -14.39 22.37
CA LEU A 206 -0.52 -13.26 22.65
C LEU A 206 -1.64 -13.63 23.61
N ILE A 207 -2.24 -14.83 23.50
CA ILE A 207 -3.23 -15.32 24.47
C ILE A 207 -2.60 -15.38 25.87
N GLN A 208 -1.40 -15.94 26.01
CA GLN A 208 -0.72 -16.03 27.30
C GLN A 208 -0.37 -14.65 27.88
N ASP A 209 0.04 -13.70 27.05
CA ASP A 209 0.27 -12.32 27.49
C ASP A 209 -1.06 -11.66 27.93
N LEU A 210 -2.15 -11.86 27.20
CA LEU A 210 -3.48 -11.37 27.60
C LEU A 210 -3.96 -11.98 28.93
N GLU A 211 -3.68 -13.26 29.19
CA GLU A 211 -3.94 -13.89 30.49
C GLU A 211 -3.17 -13.20 31.62
N PHE A 212 -1.92 -12.80 31.37
CA PHE A 212 -1.11 -12.06 32.32
C PHE A 212 -1.69 -10.66 32.61
N TYR A 213 -2.09 -9.92 31.57
CA TYR A 213 -2.59 -8.55 31.74
C TYR A 213 -4.03 -8.47 32.24
N TYR A 214 -4.95 -9.31 31.75
CA TYR A 214 -6.38 -9.22 32.10
C TYR A 214 -6.82 -10.32 33.06
N GLY A 215 -6.08 -11.43 33.14
CA GLY A 215 -6.47 -12.64 33.84
C GLY A 215 -7.23 -13.61 32.95
N LYS A 216 -7.00 -14.91 33.18
CA LYS A 216 -7.65 -16.02 32.49
C LYS A 216 -9.16 -15.85 32.32
N ASN A 217 -9.87 -15.43 33.37
CA ASN A 217 -11.33 -15.28 33.35
C ASN A 217 -11.83 -14.13 32.45
N LYS A 218 -10.97 -13.19 32.05
CA LYS A 218 -11.33 -12.05 31.20
C LYS A 218 -10.82 -12.18 29.76
N VAL A 219 -9.93 -13.13 29.47
CA VAL A 219 -9.35 -13.28 28.13
C VAL A 219 -10.45 -13.45 27.09
N ALA A 220 -11.39 -14.37 27.31
CA ALA A 220 -12.51 -14.59 26.40
C ALA A 220 -13.35 -13.33 26.12
N GLN A 221 -13.45 -12.41 27.11
CA GLN A 221 -14.17 -11.15 26.95
C GLN A 221 -13.38 -10.17 26.07
N VAL A 222 -12.07 -10.00 26.32
CA VAL A 222 -11.24 -9.03 25.57
C VAL A 222 -10.85 -9.52 24.18
N THR A 223 -10.96 -10.83 23.92
CA THR A 223 -10.74 -11.45 22.61
C THR A 223 -12.03 -11.72 21.83
N ASP A 224 -13.19 -11.30 22.35
CA ASP A 224 -14.45 -11.39 21.62
C ASP A 224 -14.39 -10.47 20.37
N PRO A 225 -14.69 -10.97 19.16
CA PRO A 225 -14.71 -10.16 17.94
C PRO A 225 -15.53 -8.87 18.02
N ALA A 226 -16.59 -8.82 18.84
CA ALA A 226 -17.39 -7.63 19.07
C ALA A 226 -16.58 -6.48 19.71
N THR A 227 -15.50 -6.80 20.42
CA THR A 227 -14.60 -5.83 21.08
C THR A 227 -13.50 -5.30 20.18
N MET A 228 -13.41 -5.76 18.93
CA MET A 228 -12.49 -5.19 17.95
C MET A 228 -12.79 -3.70 17.76
N THR A 229 -11.75 -2.89 17.92
CA THR A 229 -11.82 -1.45 17.71
C THR A 229 -11.89 -1.14 16.20
N PRO A 230 -12.33 0.07 15.81
CA PRO A 230 -12.38 0.46 14.40
C PRO A 230 -11.08 0.25 13.62
N ALA A 231 -9.90 0.61 14.18
CA ALA A 231 -8.63 0.41 13.47
C ALA A 231 -8.26 -1.07 13.32
N VAL A 232 -8.58 -1.93 14.31
CA VAL A 232 -8.38 -3.38 14.21
C VAL A 232 -9.28 -3.98 13.13
N LYS A 233 -10.56 -3.59 13.10
CA LYS A 233 -11.51 -4.04 12.07
C LYS A 233 -11.03 -3.63 10.67
N ALA A 234 -10.55 -2.40 10.51
CA ALA A 234 -9.99 -1.92 9.25
C ALA A 234 -8.76 -2.73 8.82
N TYR A 235 -7.89 -3.09 9.75
CA TYR A 235 -6.71 -3.93 9.45
C TYR A 235 -7.11 -5.33 9.00
N VAL A 236 -7.94 -6.02 9.80
CA VAL A 236 -8.45 -7.37 9.49
C VAL A 236 -9.11 -7.38 8.12
N LYS A 237 -10.02 -6.42 7.88
CA LYS A 237 -10.70 -6.29 6.59
C LYS A 237 -9.71 -6.04 5.44
N ALA A 238 -8.68 -5.22 5.64
CA ALA A 238 -7.68 -4.97 4.61
C ALA A 238 -6.93 -6.24 4.18
N MET A 239 -6.60 -7.14 5.13
CA MET A 239 -5.98 -8.42 4.80
C MET A 239 -6.94 -9.35 4.04
N GLU A 240 -8.21 -9.39 4.43
CA GLU A 240 -9.25 -10.16 3.74
C GLU A 240 -9.48 -9.65 2.32
N ASP A 241 -9.62 -8.32 2.16
CA ASP A 241 -9.78 -7.66 0.86
C ASP A 241 -8.56 -7.90 -0.05
N ALA A 242 -7.34 -7.84 0.50
CA ALA A 242 -6.12 -8.13 -0.23
C ALA A 242 -6.11 -9.58 -0.74
N CYS A 243 -6.46 -10.55 0.10
CA CYS A 243 -6.53 -11.95 -0.29
C CYS A 243 -7.66 -12.24 -1.30
N ALA A 244 -8.73 -11.44 -1.31
CA ALA A 244 -9.81 -11.53 -2.30
C ALA A 244 -9.37 -11.03 -3.69
N VAL A 245 -8.42 -10.10 -3.75
CA VAL A 245 -7.79 -9.65 -5.00
C VAL A 245 -6.78 -10.69 -5.49
N ASP A 246 -5.80 -11.01 -4.65
CA ASP A 246 -4.76 -12.02 -4.93
C ASP A 246 -4.14 -12.49 -3.59
N PRO A 247 -4.17 -13.79 -3.26
CA PRO A 247 -3.55 -14.32 -2.05
C PRO A 247 -2.05 -13.99 -1.90
N ALA A 248 -1.33 -13.70 -2.99
CA ALA A 248 0.05 -13.23 -2.93
C ALA A 248 0.21 -11.94 -2.11
N LEU A 249 -0.82 -11.09 -2.04
CA LEU A 249 -0.77 -9.84 -1.27
C LEU A 249 -0.62 -10.07 0.25
N LEU A 250 -0.94 -11.27 0.74
CA LEU A 250 -0.71 -11.63 2.15
C LEU A 250 0.79 -11.59 2.53
N VAL A 251 1.69 -11.74 1.55
CA VAL A 251 3.14 -11.56 1.72
C VAL A 251 3.47 -10.21 2.35
N ALA A 252 2.76 -9.15 1.95
CA ALA A 252 3.00 -7.79 2.42
C ALA A 252 2.78 -7.64 3.93
N HIS A 253 1.69 -8.23 4.45
CA HIS A 253 1.34 -8.18 5.87
C HIS A 253 2.27 -9.06 6.70
N SER A 254 2.53 -10.29 6.24
CA SER A 254 3.47 -11.21 6.88
C SER A 254 4.88 -10.62 6.97
N TYR A 255 5.38 -10.04 5.86
CA TYR A 255 6.68 -9.37 5.80
C TYR A 255 6.76 -8.21 6.80
N SER A 256 5.77 -7.32 6.77
CA SER A 256 5.76 -6.10 7.60
C SER A 256 5.69 -6.41 9.09
N ARG A 257 4.89 -7.41 9.48
CA ARG A 257 4.72 -7.82 10.88
C ARG A 257 5.91 -8.64 11.38
N TYR A 258 6.14 -9.83 10.83
CA TYR A 258 7.13 -10.76 11.39
C TYR A 258 8.57 -10.24 11.31
N LEU A 259 8.99 -9.65 10.19
CA LEU A 259 10.36 -9.11 10.12
C LEU A 259 10.54 -7.88 11.01
N GLY A 260 9.47 -7.11 11.24
CA GLY A 260 9.44 -6.02 12.21
C GLY A 260 9.68 -6.54 13.63
N ASP A 261 8.93 -7.57 14.04
CA ASP A 261 9.04 -8.19 15.36
C ASP A 261 10.45 -8.75 15.62
N LEU A 262 11.04 -9.42 14.62
CA LEU A 262 12.40 -9.99 14.65
C LEU A 262 13.53 -8.95 14.58
N SER A 263 13.23 -7.67 14.36
CA SER A 263 14.24 -6.61 14.23
C SER A 263 14.39 -5.76 15.49
N GLY A 264 13.39 -5.76 16.39
CA GLY A 264 13.42 -4.94 17.61
C GLY A 264 12.79 -5.59 18.85
N GLY A 265 12.18 -6.77 18.75
CA GLY A 265 11.37 -7.34 19.83
C GLY A 265 12.09 -7.49 21.16
N GLN A 266 13.34 -7.93 21.16
CA GLN A 266 14.12 -8.12 22.40
C GLN A 266 14.51 -6.81 23.09
N ILE A 267 14.81 -5.76 22.32
CA ILE A 267 15.09 -4.43 22.87
C ILE A 267 13.81 -3.85 23.47
N LEU A 268 12.68 -4.00 22.77
CA LEU A 268 11.38 -3.56 23.25
C LEU A 268 10.96 -4.32 24.52
N ALA A 269 11.11 -5.64 24.55
CA ALA A 269 10.80 -6.47 25.72
C ALA A 269 11.58 -6.00 26.96
N LYS A 270 12.89 -5.75 26.83
CA LYS A 270 13.70 -5.21 27.95
C LYS A 270 13.20 -3.86 28.47
N ARG A 271 12.76 -2.97 27.57
CA ARG A 271 12.19 -1.66 27.97
C ARG A 271 10.83 -1.83 28.66
N LEU A 272 9.98 -2.69 28.13
CA LEU A 272 8.66 -2.97 28.70
C LEU A 272 8.75 -3.60 30.10
N LYS A 273 9.74 -4.46 30.36
CA LYS A 273 10.03 -4.97 31.72
C LYS A 273 10.21 -3.84 32.73
N LYS A 274 11.04 -2.85 32.39
CA LYS A 274 11.32 -1.71 33.27
C LYS A 274 10.12 -0.78 33.45
N HIS A 275 9.46 -0.41 32.35
CA HIS A 275 8.49 0.70 32.36
C HIS A 275 7.03 0.26 32.53
N VAL A 276 6.65 -0.89 31.97
CA VAL A 276 5.27 -1.41 32.00
C VAL A 276 5.10 -2.45 33.11
N LEU A 277 6.07 -3.33 33.29
CA LEU A 277 6.03 -4.36 34.34
C LEU A 277 6.64 -3.89 35.66
N GLN A 278 7.41 -2.80 35.67
CA GLN A 278 8.10 -2.27 36.85
C GLN A 278 9.07 -3.29 37.49
N ILE A 279 9.69 -4.13 36.66
CA ILE A 279 10.66 -5.15 37.06
C ILE A 279 12.08 -4.60 36.86
N SER A 280 12.91 -4.63 37.91
CA SER A 280 14.33 -4.24 37.84
C SER A 280 15.22 -5.41 37.41
N GLU A 281 16.44 -5.12 36.94
CA GLU A 281 17.39 -6.15 36.50
C GLU A 281 17.84 -7.10 37.63
N SER A 282 17.75 -6.63 38.87
CA SER A 282 18.05 -7.42 40.08
C SER A 282 16.88 -8.28 40.56
N ASP A 283 15.70 -8.16 39.95
CA ASP A 283 14.52 -8.94 40.32
C ASP A 283 14.65 -10.35 39.76
N GLY A 284 14.31 -11.39 40.54
CA GLY A 284 14.34 -12.78 40.09
C GLY A 284 13.41 -13.07 38.90
N ALA A 285 12.40 -12.21 38.67
CA ALA A 285 11.53 -12.27 37.51
C ALA A 285 12.14 -11.62 36.25
N TRP A 286 13.33 -11.00 36.33
CA TRP A 286 13.94 -10.29 35.19
C TRP A 286 14.14 -11.17 33.97
N ASP A 287 14.49 -12.44 34.14
CA ASP A 287 14.69 -13.39 33.04
C ASP A 287 13.39 -14.03 32.55
N SER A 288 12.26 -13.80 33.24
CA SER A 288 10.95 -14.30 32.82
C SER A 288 10.47 -13.62 31.53
N ALA A 289 9.73 -14.37 30.72
CA ALA A 289 9.02 -13.86 29.54
C ALA A 289 7.54 -13.56 29.82
N GLU A 290 7.06 -13.72 31.05
CA GLU A 290 5.65 -13.49 31.40
C GLU A 290 5.19 -12.06 31.06
N GLY A 291 4.07 -11.98 30.34
CA GLY A 291 3.52 -10.71 29.84
C GLY A 291 4.26 -10.14 28.62
N LEU A 292 5.28 -10.82 28.10
CA LEU A 292 6.05 -10.38 26.93
C LEU A 292 6.36 -11.52 25.95
N LYS A 293 5.67 -12.66 26.06
CA LYS A 293 5.92 -13.87 25.25
C LYS A 293 5.83 -13.59 23.75
N PHE A 294 5.00 -12.64 23.33
CA PHE A 294 4.92 -12.19 21.94
C PHE A 294 6.30 -11.92 21.30
N TYR A 295 7.25 -11.36 22.06
CA TYR A 295 8.57 -10.99 21.55
C TYR A 295 9.59 -12.14 21.54
N TYR A 296 9.24 -13.32 22.07
CA TYR A 296 10.14 -14.46 22.18
C TYR A 296 9.84 -15.48 21.08
N PHE A 297 10.80 -15.68 20.17
CA PHE A 297 10.72 -16.62 19.05
C PHE A 297 11.61 -17.83 19.35
N ASN A 298 11.12 -18.75 20.18
CA ASN A 298 11.94 -19.83 20.75
C ASN A 298 12.39 -20.88 19.72
N ASN A 299 11.68 -20.98 18.59
CA ASN A 299 11.99 -21.92 17.52
C ASN A 299 12.96 -21.34 16.48
N ILE A 300 13.33 -20.06 16.61
CA ILE A 300 14.29 -19.38 15.74
C ILE A 300 15.62 -19.24 16.49
N GLY A 301 16.66 -19.92 16.01
CA GLY A 301 18.02 -19.79 16.53
C GLY A 301 18.58 -18.39 16.30
N ASN A 302 19.14 -18.14 15.12
CA ASN A 302 19.65 -16.81 14.74
C ASN A 302 18.59 -16.01 13.98
N GLN A 303 18.02 -14.99 14.63
CA GLN A 303 16.99 -14.13 14.03
C GLN A 303 17.48 -13.39 12.77
N ASN A 304 18.76 -13.01 12.69
CA ASN A 304 19.28 -12.33 11.51
C ASN A 304 19.42 -13.27 10.31
N GLU A 305 19.88 -14.49 10.54
CA GLU A 305 19.91 -15.55 9.52
C GLU A 305 18.49 -15.89 9.05
N PHE A 306 17.54 -16.06 9.97
CA PHE A 306 16.15 -16.32 9.61
C PHE A 306 15.54 -15.18 8.79
N LYS A 307 15.78 -13.92 9.15
CA LYS A 307 15.33 -12.77 8.34
C LYS A 307 15.98 -12.72 6.97
N ALA A 308 17.24 -13.15 6.83
CA ALA A 308 17.90 -13.23 5.53
C ALA A 308 17.25 -14.34 4.69
N TYR A 309 17.10 -15.53 5.26
CA TYR A 309 16.43 -16.67 4.64
C TYR A 309 15.00 -16.34 4.19
N TYR A 310 14.19 -15.70 5.04
CA TYR A 310 12.85 -15.25 4.69
C TYR A 310 12.84 -14.32 3.46
N ARG A 311 13.81 -13.40 3.35
CA ARG A 311 13.93 -12.48 2.21
C ARG A 311 14.38 -13.18 0.94
N GLU A 312 15.31 -14.12 1.03
CA GLU A 312 15.77 -14.92 -0.13
C GLU A 312 14.61 -15.72 -0.72
N ARG A 313 13.77 -16.32 0.13
CA ARG A 313 12.56 -17.05 -0.29
C ARG A 313 11.58 -16.16 -1.05
N LEU A 314 11.47 -14.89 -0.68
CA LEU A 314 10.62 -13.91 -1.36
C LEU A 314 11.15 -13.50 -2.74
N ASN A 315 12.47 -13.51 -2.94
CA ASN A 315 13.06 -13.13 -4.22
C ASN A 315 12.88 -14.19 -5.31
N VAL A 316 12.48 -15.41 -4.97
CA VAL A 316 12.30 -16.52 -5.92
C VAL A 316 10.83 -16.91 -6.12
N VAL A 317 9.90 -16.07 -5.66
CA VAL A 317 8.47 -16.34 -5.79
C VAL A 317 7.99 -16.03 -7.21
N PRO A 318 7.32 -16.96 -7.91
CA PRO A 318 6.75 -16.66 -9.21
C PRO A 318 5.55 -15.71 -9.02
N VAL A 319 5.76 -14.43 -9.29
CA VAL A 319 4.71 -13.40 -9.34
C VAL A 319 4.83 -12.60 -10.63
N THR A 320 3.72 -12.07 -11.12
CA THR A 320 3.76 -11.15 -12.25
C THR A 320 4.24 -9.77 -11.82
N LYS A 321 4.62 -8.92 -12.78
CA LYS A 321 4.95 -7.51 -12.50
C LYS A 321 3.78 -6.80 -11.80
N ARG A 322 2.55 -7.03 -12.24
CA ARG A 322 1.35 -6.48 -11.61
C ARG A 322 1.21 -6.94 -10.16
N THR A 323 1.32 -8.24 -9.90
CA THR A 323 1.24 -8.76 -8.53
C THR A 323 2.37 -8.20 -7.66
N ARG A 324 3.60 -8.09 -8.17
CA ARG A 324 4.72 -7.46 -7.44
C ARG A 324 4.38 -6.03 -7.00
N ASP A 325 3.86 -5.21 -7.91
CA ASP A 325 3.55 -3.80 -7.62
C ASP A 325 2.36 -3.67 -6.64
N LEU A 326 1.37 -4.59 -6.73
CA LEU A 326 0.29 -4.69 -5.75
C LEU A 326 0.82 -5.12 -4.37
N VAL A 327 1.76 -6.06 -4.29
CA VAL A 327 2.39 -6.48 -3.00
C VAL A 327 3.09 -5.29 -2.34
N VAL A 328 3.82 -4.47 -3.11
CA VAL A 328 4.48 -3.28 -2.57
C VAL A 328 3.45 -2.26 -2.06
N THR A 329 2.38 -2.04 -2.82
CA THR A 329 1.29 -1.14 -2.43
C THR A 329 0.61 -1.61 -1.14
N GLU A 330 0.33 -2.91 -1.03
CA GLU A 330 -0.25 -3.50 0.17
C GLU A 330 0.72 -3.45 1.35
N ALA A 331 2.04 -3.53 1.13
CA ALA A 331 3.03 -3.38 2.18
C ALA A 331 3.01 -1.96 2.75
N ILE A 332 2.91 -0.92 1.91
CA ILE A 332 2.76 0.47 2.37
C ILE A 332 1.50 0.61 3.21
N LYS A 333 0.36 0.09 2.73
CA LYS A 333 -0.91 0.10 3.45
C LYS A 333 -0.83 -0.63 4.79
N SER A 334 -0.11 -1.75 4.86
CA SER A 334 0.16 -2.47 6.12
C SER A 334 0.84 -1.57 7.16
N PHE A 335 1.81 -0.74 6.76
CA PHE A 335 2.44 0.25 7.65
C PHE A 335 1.46 1.34 8.10
N GLU A 336 0.63 1.87 7.19
CA GLU A 336 -0.38 2.89 7.52
C GLU A 336 -1.42 2.36 8.52
N LEU A 337 -1.88 1.13 8.35
CA LEU A 337 -2.79 0.47 9.27
C LEU A 337 -2.15 0.28 10.65
N ASN A 338 -0.86 -0.05 10.72
CA ASN A 338 -0.12 -0.10 11.98
C ASN A 338 -0.05 1.26 12.67
N ILE A 339 0.19 2.35 11.94
CA ILE A 339 0.16 3.71 12.48
C ILE A 339 -1.23 4.04 13.03
N ALA A 340 -2.28 3.71 12.28
CA ALA A 340 -3.66 3.96 12.70
C ALA A 340 -4.04 3.23 14.00
N LEU A 341 -3.51 2.01 14.23
CA LEU A 341 -3.68 1.30 15.50
C LEU A 341 -3.06 2.07 16.66
N PHE A 342 -1.83 2.55 16.50
CA PHE A 342 -1.15 3.30 17.55
C PHE A 342 -1.88 4.60 17.90
N ASP A 343 -2.32 5.33 16.88
CA ASP A 343 -3.12 6.54 17.08
C ASP A 343 -4.46 6.24 17.78
N GLU A 344 -5.07 5.09 17.50
CA GLU A 344 -6.30 4.67 18.17
C GLU A 344 -6.08 4.31 19.65
N VAL A 345 -5.00 3.59 19.97
CA VAL A 345 -4.63 3.31 21.38
C VAL A 345 -4.44 4.61 22.14
N GLN A 346 -3.75 5.59 21.55
CA GLN A 346 -3.58 6.93 22.13
C GLN A 346 -4.95 7.59 22.43
N ARG A 347 -5.84 7.65 21.44
CA ARG A 347 -7.16 8.28 21.60
C ARG A 347 -7.99 7.60 22.68
N LEU A 348 -7.98 6.26 22.72
CA LEU A 348 -8.71 5.50 23.74
C LEU A 348 -8.13 5.72 25.14
N SER A 349 -6.81 5.88 25.25
CA SER A 349 -6.12 6.23 26.50
C SER A 349 -6.56 7.60 27.01
N GLU A 350 -6.50 8.63 26.16
CA GLU A 350 -6.89 10.00 26.49
C GLU A 350 -8.39 10.12 26.82
N GLY A 351 -9.23 9.32 26.16
CA GLY A 351 -10.66 9.25 26.43
C GLY A 351 -11.05 8.43 27.66
N GLY A 352 -10.09 7.78 28.35
CA GLY A 352 -10.39 6.90 29.49
C GLY A 352 -11.21 5.65 29.10
N GLN A 353 -11.09 5.18 27.85
CA GLN A 353 -11.89 4.10 27.28
C GLN A 353 -11.14 2.75 27.25
N LEU A 354 -9.96 2.68 27.86
CA LEU A 354 -9.17 1.45 27.93
C LEU A 354 -9.76 0.49 28.98
N VAL A 355 -9.73 -0.81 28.66
CA VAL A 355 -10.05 -1.86 29.63
C VAL A 355 -8.90 -1.95 30.63
N PRO A 356 -9.15 -1.79 31.96
CA PRO A 356 -8.09 -1.83 32.96
C PRO A 356 -7.42 -3.21 33.05
N THR A 357 -6.09 -3.20 33.07
CA THR A 357 -5.25 -4.36 33.29
C THR A 357 -5.01 -4.61 34.79
N LYS A 358 -4.73 -5.87 35.14
CA LYS A 358 -4.32 -6.27 36.49
C LYS A 358 -3.02 -5.56 36.86
N GLY A 359 -3.00 -4.90 38.01
CA GLY A 359 -1.82 -4.18 38.49
C GLY A 359 -1.63 -2.79 37.85
N ALA A 360 -2.57 -2.31 37.05
CA ALA A 360 -2.62 -0.90 36.69
C ALA A 360 -2.86 -0.05 37.95
N LYS A 361 -2.00 0.95 38.18
CA LYS A 361 -2.26 1.96 39.21
C LYS A 361 -3.37 2.87 38.68
N SER A 362 -4.41 3.09 39.49
CA SER A 362 -5.47 4.08 39.22
C SER A 362 -4.83 5.39 38.78
N SER A 363 -5.01 5.79 37.52
CA SER A 363 -4.44 7.01 36.97
C SER A 363 -5.17 8.24 37.52
N SER A 364 -4.78 8.73 38.70
CA SER A 364 -5.19 10.05 39.19
C SER A 364 -4.24 11.18 38.76
N SER A 365 -3.33 10.93 37.82
CA SER A 365 -2.46 11.97 37.27
C SER A 365 -1.91 11.58 35.89
N LEU A 366 -2.76 11.59 34.87
CA LEU A 366 -2.24 11.90 33.54
C LEU A 366 -2.10 13.42 33.51
N THR A 367 -0.84 13.88 33.52
CA THR A 367 -0.50 15.27 33.20
C THR A 367 -1.29 15.67 31.96
N GLN A 368 -2.10 16.71 32.08
CA GLN A 368 -2.98 17.23 31.05
C GLN A 368 -2.15 17.67 29.85
N TYR A 369 -1.89 16.76 28.91
CA TYR A 369 -1.30 17.10 27.63
C TYR A 369 -2.39 17.76 26.79
N ALA A 370 -2.13 19.02 26.40
CA ALA A 370 -3.05 19.84 25.63
C ALA A 370 -3.50 19.11 24.35
N PRO A 371 -4.77 19.27 23.93
CA PRO A 371 -5.27 18.61 22.73
C PRO A 371 -4.63 19.26 21.50
N TYR A 372 -3.58 18.63 20.97
CA TYR A 372 -3.19 18.88 19.58
C TYR A 372 -4.18 18.15 18.70
N ALA A 373 -5.29 18.83 18.44
CA ALA A 373 -6.33 18.41 17.51
C ALA A 373 -5.72 18.09 16.13
N LEU A 374 -6.11 16.93 15.60
CA LEU A 374 -6.34 16.64 14.18
C LEU A 374 -5.36 17.27 13.17
N ALA A 375 -4.19 16.65 12.99
CA ALA A 375 -3.38 16.84 11.77
C ALA A 375 -2.65 15.57 11.30
N ALA A 376 -2.92 14.38 11.87
CA ALA A 376 -2.18 13.16 11.53
C ALA A 376 -2.84 12.28 10.46
N THR A 377 -4.17 12.35 10.30
CA THR A 377 -4.89 11.54 9.30
C THR A 377 -4.66 12.02 7.86
N ALA A 378 -4.39 13.31 7.66
CA ALA A 378 -4.02 13.84 6.34
C ALA A 378 -2.57 13.47 5.96
N THR A 379 -1.65 13.45 6.93
CA THR A 379 -0.22 13.27 6.63
C THR A 379 0.13 11.83 6.25
N ALA A 380 -0.53 10.82 6.82
CA ALA A 380 -0.33 9.42 6.40
C ALA A 380 -0.92 9.14 5.01
N ALA A 381 -2.13 9.63 4.72
CA ALA A 381 -2.73 9.51 3.38
C ALA A 381 -1.95 10.30 2.32
N VAL A 382 -1.40 11.46 2.68
CA VAL A 382 -0.54 12.27 1.80
C VAL A 382 0.82 11.63 1.60
N VAL A 383 1.44 11.02 2.62
CA VAL A 383 2.70 10.26 2.46
C VAL A 383 2.45 8.97 1.67
N GLY A 384 1.37 8.25 1.91
CA GLY A 384 0.92 7.11 1.11
C GLY A 384 0.70 7.49 -0.35
N ALA A 385 0.00 8.60 -0.62
CA ALA A 385 -0.20 9.14 -1.96
C ALA A 385 1.10 9.64 -2.60
N ILE A 386 2.01 10.27 -1.85
CA ILE A 386 3.31 10.73 -2.35
C ILE A 386 4.23 9.55 -2.66
N VAL A 387 4.23 8.50 -1.84
CA VAL A 387 5.02 7.28 -2.06
C VAL A 387 4.44 6.47 -3.21
N TYR A 388 3.11 6.34 -3.28
CA TYR A 388 2.40 5.76 -4.42
C TYR A 388 2.67 6.56 -5.72
N HIS A 389 2.70 7.89 -5.65
CA HIS A 389 3.03 8.77 -6.78
C HIS A 389 4.52 8.73 -7.15
N GLN A 390 5.43 8.48 -6.20
CA GLN A 390 6.87 8.33 -6.45
C GLN A 390 7.24 6.92 -6.96
N TYR A 391 6.49 5.89 -6.56
CA TYR A 391 6.72 4.50 -6.98
C TYR A 391 6.13 4.21 -8.37
N THR A 392 5.02 4.85 -8.74
CA THR A 392 4.44 4.78 -10.10
C THR A 392 5.20 5.62 -11.14
N ARG A 393 6.29 6.32 -10.75
CA ARG A 393 7.16 7.13 -11.63
C ARG A 393 8.55 6.52 -11.88
N ARG A 394 8.77 5.24 -11.55
CA ARG A 394 10.02 4.53 -11.88
C ARG A 394 9.81 3.37 -12.83
#